data_AF-A0A2M6W059-F1
#
_entry.id   AF-A0A2M6W059-F1
#
_cell.length_a   1.000
_cell.length_b   1.000
_cell.length_c   1.000
_cell.angle_alpha   90.00
_cell.angle_beta   90.00
_cell.angle_gamma   90.00
#
_symmetry.space_group_name_H-M   'P 1'
#
loop_
_entity.id
_entity.type
_entity.pdbx_description
1 polymer ?
#
loop_
_entity_poly.entity_id
_entity_poly.type
_entity_poly.pdbx_seq_one_letter_code
_entity_poly.pdbx_strand_id
1 'polypeptide(L)'
;TGLRHPLVEAREENGIYVPNDIVCGAKKMISASHKNHVIYTDAPDTDIRGILLYGINSSGKSSLMKSIGVAVVLAQAGFFVPATQMRFTLFKELFTRIVSKDNFEKGLSSFAVEMMEVKNIFNRASKRSLILGDEISHGTETLSAIAIVSATITRLTEIGALFLFTTHLHQLNTLPLLQSTQHIARVHLAVRYDDATDTLIFDRTLQAGSGSSIYGLEFAQSLHMDETFLQEAMRIRKELANDFDTLERLTKKEQSKYHPDLYLSTCAICEDHVEDTHHIKPQHAANADGYIDHIPKNHKYNLLPICKTCHQAIHDGTLDVTGFEMTNKGLQLSYRKKM
;
A
#
# COMPACT_ATOMS: atom_id res chain seq x y z
N THR A 1 23.03 7.29 -15.35
CA THR A 1 24.00 7.17 -14.25
C THR A 1 24.28 8.52 -13.65
N GLY A 2 24.30 8.62 -12.32
CA GLY A 2 24.64 9.83 -11.58
C GLY A 2 23.70 11.00 -11.88
N LEU A 3 22.40 10.75 -11.93
CA LEU A 3 21.41 11.81 -12.20
C LEU A 3 21.37 12.79 -11.03
N ARG A 4 21.40 14.08 -11.35
CA ARG A 4 21.40 15.20 -10.41
C ARG A 4 20.26 16.16 -10.72
N HIS A 5 19.80 16.88 -9.71
CA HIS A 5 18.83 17.95 -9.90
C HIS A 5 19.55 19.30 -10.06
N PRO A 6 19.57 19.91 -11.26
CA PRO A 6 20.45 21.04 -11.56
C PRO A 6 20.18 22.26 -10.68
N LEU A 7 18.92 22.56 -10.35
CA LEU A 7 18.59 23.69 -9.48
C LEU A 7 18.83 23.42 -7.98
N VAL A 8 18.83 22.16 -7.56
CA VAL A 8 19.09 21.83 -6.14
C VAL A 8 20.59 21.79 -5.92
N GLU A 9 21.33 21.20 -6.86
CA GLU A 9 22.79 21.19 -6.89
C GLU A 9 23.36 22.62 -6.90
N ALA A 10 22.81 23.51 -7.73
CA ALA A 10 23.30 24.89 -7.84
C ALA A 10 23.00 25.79 -6.62
N ARG A 11 22.06 25.42 -5.75
CA ARG A 11 21.68 26.26 -4.60
C ARG A 11 22.59 26.09 -3.40
N GLU A 12 23.32 24.98 -3.27
CA GLU A 12 24.19 24.62 -2.13
C GLU A 12 23.54 24.66 -0.72
N GLU A 13 22.30 25.13 -0.57
CA GLU A 13 21.57 25.28 0.69
C GLU A 13 21.33 23.97 1.44
N ASN A 14 21.32 22.83 0.74
CA ASN A 14 21.00 21.51 1.31
C ASN A 14 22.21 20.55 1.32
N GLY A 15 23.42 21.10 1.24
CA GLY A 15 24.65 20.32 1.13
C GLY A 15 24.83 19.68 -0.24
N ILE A 16 25.70 18.66 -0.31
CA ILE A 16 26.04 17.97 -1.55
C ILE A 16 24.83 17.11 -1.99
N TYR A 17 24.33 17.35 -3.20
CA TYR A 17 23.29 16.52 -3.79
C TYR A 17 23.83 15.10 -4.03
N VAL A 18 23.11 14.08 -3.53
CA VAL A 18 23.46 12.66 -3.73
C VAL A 18 22.92 12.18 -5.10
N PRO A 19 23.79 11.89 -6.09
CA PRO A 19 23.35 11.46 -7.41
C PRO A 19 22.75 10.06 -7.35
N ASN A 20 21.72 9.80 -8.17
CA ASN A 20 21.08 8.48 -8.23
C ASN A 20 21.03 7.92 -9.66
N ASP A 21 21.09 6.60 -9.76
CA ASP A 21 20.92 5.87 -11.02
C ASP A 21 19.45 5.52 -11.22
N ILE A 22 18.94 5.75 -12.43
CA ILE A 22 17.56 5.43 -12.81
C ILE A 22 17.58 4.55 -14.04
N VAL A 23 16.82 3.46 -13.97
CA VAL A 23 16.76 2.46 -15.02
C VAL A 23 15.31 2.06 -15.22
N CYS A 24 14.78 2.21 -16.44
CA CYS A 24 13.44 1.77 -16.80
C CYS A 24 13.34 1.46 -18.30
N GLY A 25 12.23 0.86 -18.71
CA GLY A 25 11.96 0.43 -20.08
C GLY A 25 12.34 -1.02 -20.35
N ALA A 26 12.64 -1.31 -21.61
CA ALA A 26 12.84 -2.68 -22.05
C ALA A 26 14.13 -3.27 -21.49
N LYS A 27 14.06 -4.41 -20.78
CA LYS A 27 15.23 -4.96 -20.07
C LYS A 27 16.39 -5.30 -20.98
N LYS A 28 16.10 -5.83 -22.17
CA LYS A 28 17.10 -6.12 -23.21
C LYS A 28 17.88 -4.88 -23.67
N MET A 29 17.29 -3.69 -23.51
CA MET A 29 17.90 -2.42 -23.88
C MET A 29 18.69 -1.82 -22.73
N ILE A 30 18.67 -2.39 -21.52
CA ILE A 30 19.42 -1.88 -20.35
C ILE A 30 20.88 -2.33 -20.46
N SER A 31 21.80 -1.43 -20.09
CA SER A 31 23.25 -1.69 -20.20
C SER A 31 23.67 -2.76 -19.21
N ALA A 32 24.67 -3.57 -19.57
CA ALA A 32 25.17 -4.64 -18.69
C ALA A 32 25.63 -4.11 -17.32
N SER A 33 26.18 -2.89 -17.27
CA SER A 33 26.57 -2.18 -16.04
C SER A 33 25.42 -1.98 -15.04
N HIS A 34 24.17 -1.99 -15.51
CA HIS A 34 22.98 -1.71 -14.70
C HIS A 34 22.22 -2.97 -14.29
N LYS A 35 22.73 -4.17 -14.61
CA LYS A 35 22.07 -5.45 -14.25
C LYS A 35 22.03 -5.72 -12.74
N ASN A 36 22.97 -5.14 -11.98
CA ASN A 36 23.02 -5.25 -10.52
C ASN A 36 22.33 -4.06 -9.83
N HIS A 37 21.69 -3.16 -10.59
CA HIS A 37 21.02 -1.99 -10.04
C HIS A 37 19.74 -2.39 -9.31
N VAL A 38 19.45 -1.75 -8.17
CA VAL A 38 18.28 -2.08 -7.31
C VAL A 38 16.95 -2.10 -8.06
N ILE A 39 16.74 -1.16 -8.99
CA ILE A 39 15.53 -1.11 -9.83
C ILE A 39 15.48 -2.31 -10.80
N TYR A 40 16.63 -2.74 -11.34
CA TYR A 40 16.68 -3.86 -12.30
C TYR A 40 16.39 -5.20 -11.62
N THR A 41 16.90 -5.38 -10.40
CA THR A 41 16.79 -6.62 -9.63
C THR A 41 15.41 -6.82 -9.03
N ASP A 42 14.70 -5.73 -8.69
CA ASP A 42 13.39 -5.80 -8.04
C ASP A 42 12.24 -6.24 -8.97
N ALA A 43 12.32 -5.93 -10.27
CA ALA A 43 11.29 -6.33 -11.24
C ALA A 43 11.75 -7.57 -12.03
N PRO A 44 11.40 -8.82 -11.66
CA PRO A 44 11.96 -10.02 -12.30
C PRO A 44 11.47 -10.21 -13.75
N ASP A 45 12.40 -10.55 -14.65
CA ASP A 45 12.20 -11.11 -16.01
C ASP A 45 11.25 -10.41 -17.00
N THR A 46 10.83 -9.17 -16.74
CA THR A 46 10.01 -8.38 -17.67
C THR A 46 10.50 -6.94 -17.80
N ASP A 47 9.95 -6.21 -18.78
CA ASP A 47 10.23 -4.79 -18.96
C ASP A 47 9.79 -3.97 -17.74
N ILE A 48 10.59 -2.97 -17.36
CA ILE A 48 10.34 -2.10 -16.21
C ILE A 48 9.52 -0.90 -16.67
N ARG A 49 8.19 -0.96 -16.54
CA ARG A 49 7.28 0.10 -16.98
C ARG A 49 7.00 1.13 -15.89
N GLY A 50 6.92 0.67 -14.65
CA GLY A 50 6.62 1.49 -13.48
C GLY A 50 7.75 1.51 -12.47
N ILE A 51 7.97 2.67 -11.85
CA ILE A 51 8.76 2.80 -10.63
C ILE A 51 7.87 3.39 -9.54
N LEU A 52 7.72 2.68 -8.42
CA LEU A 52 7.13 3.21 -7.20
C LEU A 52 8.25 3.63 -6.26
N LEU A 53 8.35 4.94 -6.01
CA LEU A 53 9.37 5.57 -5.19
C LEU A 53 8.81 5.92 -3.82
N TYR A 54 9.21 5.16 -2.81
CA TYR A 54 8.80 5.35 -1.42
C TYR A 54 9.81 6.18 -0.63
N GLY A 55 9.40 6.59 0.57
CA GLY A 55 10.21 7.33 1.54
C GLY A 55 9.45 8.48 2.18
N ILE A 56 10.04 9.11 3.19
CA ILE A 56 9.41 10.22 3.91
C ILE A 56 9.37 11.52 3.14
N ASN A 57 8.49 12.42 3.58
CA ASN A 57 8.47 13.80 3.11
C ASN A 57 9.78 14.42 3.57
N SER A 58 10.58 14.93 2.63
CA SER A 58 11.98 15.39 2.79
C SER A 58 13.11 14.40 2.44
N SER A 59 12.82 13.14 2.09
CA SER A 59 13.88 12.22 1.63
C SER A 59 14.45 12.56 0.25
N GLY A 60 13.79 13.45 -0.50
CA GLY A 60 14.21 13.88 -1.84
C GLY A 60 13.45 13.23 -3.00
N LYS A 61 12.34 12.51 -2.73
CA LYS A 61 11.52 11.84 -3.76
C LYS A 61 11.12 12.79 -4.90
N SER A 62 10.52 13.92 -4.57
CA SER A 62 10.08 14.91 -5.55
C SER A 62 11.24 15.52 -6.33
N SER A 63 12.39 15.72 -5.68
CA SER A 63 13.62 16.20 -6.34
C SER A 63 14.14 15.17 -7.34
N LEU A 64 14.22 13.89 -6.96
CA LEU A 64 14.63 12.84 -7.88
C LEU A 64 13.66 12.71 -9.07
N MET A 65 12.37 12.67 -8.82
CA MET A 65 11.34 12.65 -9.88
C MET A 65 11.47 13.84 -10.83
N LYS A 66 11.57 15.07 -10.30
CA LYS A 66 11.73 16.29 -11.11
C LYS A 66 13.02 16.26 -11.93
N SER A 67 14.12 15.73 -11.37
CA SER A 67 15.38 15.60 -12.09
C SER A 67 15.28 14.72 -13.34
N ILE A 68 14.46 13.66 -13.31
CA ILE A 68 14.20 12.80 -14.46
C ILE A 68 13.49 13.59 -15.56
N GLY A 69 12.42 14.32 -15.20
CA GLY A 69 11.68 15.15 -16.14
C GLY A 69 12.56 16.21 -16.79
N VAL A 70 13.35 16.93 -15.99
CA VAL A 70 14.30 17.94 -16.48
C VAL A 70 15.36 17.33 -17.40
N ALA A 71 15.95 16.18 -17.04
CA ALA A 71 16.95 15.52 -17.87
C ALA A 71 16.37 15.08 -19.23
N VAL A 72 15.14 14.56 -19.26
CA VAL A 72 14.45 14.22 -20.51
C VAL A 72 14.21 15.43 -21.39
N VAL A 73 13.73 16.54 -20.80
CA VAL A 73 13.49 17.79 -21.55
C VAL A 73 14.78 18.34 -22.13
N LEU A 74 15.86 18.40 -21.33
CA LEU A 74 17.17 18.86 -21.80
C LEU A 74 17.72 17.98 -22.93
N ALA A 75 17.65 16.65 -22.78
CA ALA A 75 18.10 15.72 -23.80
C ALA A 75 17.35 15.89 -25.13
N GLN A 76 16.02 16.02 -25.10
CA GLN A 76 15.22 16.20 -26.31
C GLN A 76 15.37 17.59 -26.95
N ALA A 77 15.75 18.59 -26.16
CA ALA A 77 16.07 19.93 -26.65
C ALA A 77 17.51 20.04 -27.19
N GLY A 78 18.32 18.97 -27.09
CA GLY A 78 19.69 18.94 -27.60
C GLY A 78 20.75 19.48 -26.63
N PHE A 79 20.41 19.65 -25.35
CA PHE A 79 21.35 20.08 -24.32
C PHE A 79 22.04 18.90 -23.63
N PHE A 80 23.20 19.18 -23.02
CA PHE A 80 23.78 18.27 -22.03
C PHE A 80 22.83 18.09 -20.84
N VAL A 81 22.88 16.91 -20.24
CA VAL A 81 22.02 16.52 -19.12
C VAL A 81 22.81 16.52 -17.80
N PRO A 82 22.14 16.73 -16.65
CA PRO A 82 22.79 16.71 -15.33
C PRO A 82 23.04 15.27 -14.86
N ALA A 83 23.76 14.48 -15.66
CA ALA A 83 24.07 13.09 -15.40
C ALA A 83 25.41 12.72 -16.03
N THR A 84 26.11 11.73 -15.49
CA THR A 84 27.35 11.21 -16.10
C THR A 84 27.09 10.55 -17.44
N GLN A 85 25.96 9.85 -17.56
CA GLN A 85 25.50 9.24 -18.80
C GLN A 85 23.99 9.08 -18.78
N MET A 86 23.35 9.34 -19.93
CA MET A 86 21.92 9.09 -20.13
C MET A 86 21.72 8.40 -21.48
N ARG A 87 21.00 7.27 -21.46
CA ARG A 87 20.41 6.67 -22.65
C ARG A 87 18.91 6.69 -22.47
N PHE A 88 18.19 7.21 -23.44
CA PHE A 88 16.74 7.34 -23.39
C PHE A 88 16.13 7.13 -24.77
N THR A 89 14.81 7.01 -24.81
CA THR A 89 14.02 6.99 -26.04
C THR A 89 13.25 8.30 -26.16
N LEU A 90 12.91 8.70 -27.39
CA LEU A 90 12.14 9.92 -27.61
C LEU A 90 10.69 9.74 -27.12
N PHE A 91 10.34 10.53 -26.11
CA PHE A 91 8.99 10.68 -25.59
C PHE A 91 8.20 11.68 -26.42
N LYS A 92 6.98 11.29 -26.76
CA LYS A 92 6.02 12.14 -27.46
C LYS A 92 5.26 13.04 -26.48
N GLU A 93 4.94 12.50 -25.30
CA GLU A 93 4.23 13.24 -24.25
C GLU A 93 4.97 13.06 -22.91
N LEU A 94 5.12 14.15 -22.16
CA LEU A 94 5.54 14.14 -20.76
C LEU A 94 4.36 14.65 -19.93
N PHE A 95 3.83 13.81 -19.05
CA PHE A 95 2.77 14.17 -18.13
C PHE A 95 3.33 14.29 -16.72
N THR A 96 2.85 15.29 -16.00
CA THR A 96 3.23 15.54 -14.62
C THR A 96 1.98 15.75 -13.77
N ARG A 97 1.89 15.00 -12.67
CA ARG A 97 0.97 15.27 -11.57
C ARG A 97 1.84 15.56 -10.36
N ILE A 98 2.17 16.82 -10.15
CA ILE A 98 3.07 17.24 -9.06
C ILE A 98 2.27 18.16 -8.16
N VAL A 99 2.24 17.88 -6.87
CA VAL A 99 1.56 18.73 -5.88
C VAL A 99 2.22 20.12 -5.93
N SER A 100 1.51 21.08 -6.51
CA SER A 100 1.85 22.50 -6.44
C SER A 100 1.14 23.10 -5.24
N LYS A 101 1.77 24.11 -4.62
CA LYS A 101 1.04 24.98 -3.67
C LYS A 101 -0.19 25.55 -4.39
N ASP A 102 -1.29 25.52 -3.66
CA ASP A 102 -2.67 25.59 -4.09
C ASP A 102 -2.97 26.56 -5.24
N ASN A 103 -3.57 26.05 -6.32
CA ASN A 103 -4.41 26.87 -7.18
C ASN A 103 -5.83 26.84 -6.60
N PHE A 104 -6.14 27.79 -5.71
CA PHE A 104 -7.51 28.07 -5.24
C PHE A 104 -8.46 28.50 -6.37
N GLU A 105 -7.94 28.75 -7.56
CA GLU A 105 -8.66 29.29 -8.69
C GLU A 105 -9.37 28.19 -9.49
N LYS A 106 -10.61 27.84 -9.07
CA LYS A 106 -11.75 27.41 -9.92
C LYS A 106 -13.00 26.90 -9.17
N GLY A 107 -13.03 26.91 -7.83
CA GLY A 107 -14.20 26.42 -7.07
C GLY A 107 -14.40 24.89 -7.12
N LEU A 108 -13.41 24.15 -7.61
CA LEU A 108 -13.36 22.68 -7.57
C LEU A 108 -12.47 22.23 -6.41
N SER A 109 -12.76 21.07 -5.80
CA SER A 109 -11.86 20.48 -4.81
C SER A 109 -10.52 20.08 -5.45
N SER A 110 -9.44 20.11 -4.66
CA SER A 110 -8.12 19.66 -5.09
C SER A 110 -8.15 18.23 -5.65
N PHE A 111 -8.94 17.35 -5.03
CA PHE A 111 -9.18 15.99 -5.50
C PHE A 111 -9.89 15.94 -6.86
N ALA A 112 -10.89 16.78 -7.10
CA ALA A 112 -11.57 16.82 -8.40
C ALA A 112 -10.62 17.26 -9.52
N VAL A 113 -9.77 18.24 -9.27
CA VAL A 113 -8.71 18.68 -10.21
C VAL A 113 -7.75 17.54 -10.49
N GLU A 114 -7.31 16.83 -9.46
CA GLU A 114 -6.44 15.67 -9.58
C GLU A 114 -7.06 14.53 -10.42
N MET A 115 -8.34 14.22 -10.22
CA MET A 115 -9.04 13.21 -11.03
C MET A 115 -9.17 13.64 -12.49
N MET A 116 -9.35 14.94 -12.75
CA MET A 116 -9.34 15.47 -14.12
C MET A 116 -7.95 15.36 -14.76
N GLU A 117 -6.87 15.55 -14.00
CA GLU A 117 -5.50 15.37 -14.48
C GLU A 117 -5.23 13.90 -14.83
N VAL A 118 -5.62 12.95 -13.96
CA VAL A 118 -5.52 11.50 -14.24
C VAL A 118 -6.32 11.13 -15.50
N LYS A 119 -7.56 11.63 -15.64
CA LYS A 119 -8.37 11.44 -16.85
C LYS A 119 -7.68 11.97 -18.10
N ASN A 120 -7.07 13.15 -18.02
CA ASN A 120 -6.33 13.74 -19.14
C ASN A 120 -5.11 12.91 -19.54
N ILE A 121 -4.41 12.33 -18.57
CA ILE A 121 -3.31 11.39 -18.82
C ILE A 121 -3.84 10.18 -19.60
N PHE A 122 -4.90 9.51 -19.13
CA PHE A 122 -5.42 8.32 -19.80
C PHE A 122 -5.91 8.57 -21.23
N ASN A 123 -6.48 9.74 -21.49
CA ASN A 123 -6.98 10.08 -22.84
C ASN A 123 -5.86 10.31 -23.86
N ARG A 124 -4.62 10.55 -23.43
CA ARG A 124 -3.52 10.99 -24.30
C ARG A 124 -2.26 10.13 -24.18
N ALA A 125 -2.13 9.37 -23.10
CA ALA A 125 -0.97 8.54 -22.86
C ALA A 125 -0.86 7.41 -23.91
N SER A 126 0.38 7.12 -24.28
CA SER A 126 0.76 6.11 -25.23
C SER A 126 2.02 5.40 -24.74
N LYS A 127 2.46 4.35 -25.44
CA LYS A 127 3.75 3.69 -25.19
C LYS A 127 4.98 4.61 -25.30
N ARG A 128 4.82 5.82 -25.84
CA ARG A 128 5.87 6.86 -25.94
C ARG A 128 5.65 8.01 -24.95
N SER A 129 4.86 7.80 -23.91
CA SER A 129 4.66 8.79 -22.86
C SER A 129 5.51 8.47 -21.62
N LEU A 130 5.98 9.52 -20.96
CA LEU A 130 6.55 9.48 -19.61
C LEU A 130 5.56 10.17 -18.66
N ILE A 131 5.19 9.49 -17.57
CA ILE A 131 4.30 10.04 -16.54
C ILE A 131 5.08 10.16 -15.22
N LEU A 132 5.10 11.34 -14.63
CA LEU A 132 5.73 11.62 -13.34
C LEU A 132 4.65 12.07 -12.35
N GLY A 133 4.42 11.29 -11.31
CA GLY A 133 3.41 11.55 -10.29
C GLY A 133 4.02 11.73 -8.91
N ASP A 134 3.61 12.77 -8.20
CA ASP A 134 3.98 13.04 -6.82
C ASP A 134 2.73 12.87 -5.95
N GLU A 135 2.72 11.84 -5.10
CA GLU A 135 1.66 11.60 -4.11
C GLU A 135 0.23 11.68 -4.68
N ILE A 136 -0.01 10.93 -5.76
CA ILE A 136 -1.32 10.85 -6.40
C ILE A 136 -2.38 10.41 -5.37
N SER A 137 -3.50 11.13 -5.36
CA SER A 137 -4.64 10.90 -4.47
C SER A 137 -4.34 11.14 -2.98
N HIS A 138 -3.42 12.04 -2.64
CA HIS A 138 -3.17 12.44 -1.25
C HIS A 138 -4.39 13.11 -0.58
N GLY A 139 -5.28 13.75 -1.35
CA GLY A 139 -6.41 14.53 -0.82
C GLY A 139 -7.69 13.75 -0.50
N THR A 140 -7.66 12.41 -0.50
CA THR A 140 -8.83 11.53 -0.29
C THR A 140 -8.52 10.49 0.78
N GLU A 141 -9.56 9.81 1.27
CA GLU A 141 -9.45 8.69 2.19
C GLU A 141 -8.49 7.60 1.68
N THR A 142 -7.71 7.02 2.60
CA THR A 142 -6.61 6.11 2.29
C THR A 142 -7.05 4.94 1.39
N LEU A 143 -8.26 4.42 1.59
CA LEU A 143 -8.80 3.32 0.78
C LEU A 143 -9.02 3.71 -0.68
N SER A 144 -9.65 4.86 -0.90
CA SER A 144 -9.86 5.39 -2.23
C SER A 144 -8.53 5.77 -2.87
N ALA A 145 -7.59 6.33 -2.12
CA ALA A 145 -6.24 6.61 -2.60
C ALA A 145 -5.55 5.32 -3.10
N ILE A 146 -5.52 4.27 -2.28
CA ILE A 146 -4.94 2.97 -2.63
C ILE A 146 -5.63 2.39 -3.88
N ALA A 147 -6.95 2.39 -3.93
CA ALA A 147 -7.71 1.85 -5.06
C ALA A 147 -7.45 2.61 -6.37
N ILE A 148 -7.49 3.94 -6.32
CA ILE A 148 -7.28 4.81 -7.49
C ILE A 148 -5.86 4.71 -8.01
N VAL A 149 -4.86 4.77 -7.11
CA VAL A 149 -3.45 4.66 -7.50
C VAL A 149 -3.17 3.28 -8.10
N SER A 150 -3.70 2.21 -7.51
CA SER A 150 -3.55 0.85 -8.04
C SER A 150 -4.17 0.70 -9.42
N ALA A 151 -5.41 1.17 -9.60
CA ALA A 151 -6.07 1.15 -10.91
C ALA A 151 -5.30 1.97 -11.96
N THR A 152 -4.72 3.11 -11.54
CA THR A 152 -3.90 3.96 -12.40
C THR A 152 -2.63 3.24 -12.85
N ILE A 153 -1.94 2.58 -11.93
CA ILE A 153 -0.74 1.78 -12.20
C ILE A 153 -1.06 0.66 -13.21
N THR A 154 -2.13 -0.09 -12.97
CA THR A 154 -2.58 -1.16 -13.87
C THR A 154 -2.85 -0.61 -15.27
N ARG A 155 -3.62 0.49 -15.36
CA ARG A 155 -3.97 1.10 -16.64
C ARG A 155 -2.77 1.62 -17.42
N LEU A 156 -1.81 2.26 -16.75
CA LEU A 156 -0.58 2.76 -17.40
C LEU A 156 0.31 1.60 -17.87
N THR A 157 0.34 0.50 -17.11
CA THR A 157 1.04 -0.72 -17.49
C THR A 157 0.44 -1.34 -18.76
N GLU A 158 -0.90 -1.42 -18.86
CA GLU A 158 -1.61 -1.87 -20.07
C GLU A 158 -1.32 -0.99 -21.29
N ILE A 159 -1.26 0.34 -21.11
CA ILE A 159 -0.89 1.30 -22.16
C ILE A 159 0.57 1.08 -22.61
N GLY A 160 1.41 0.50 -21.75
CA GLY A 160 2.84 0.31 -21.98
C GLY A 160 3.67 1.60 -21.84
N ALA A 161 3.11 2.61 -21.18
CA ALA A 161 3.79 3.86 -20.89
C ALA A 161 4.88 3.68 -19.82
N LEU A 162 5.83 4.61 -19.74
CA LEU A 162 6.77 4.67 -18.62
C LEU A 162 6.23 5.61 -17.56
N PHE A 163 6.26 5.19 -16.31
CA PHE A 163 5.83 6.02 -15.20
C PHE A 163 6.72 5.89 -13.98
N LEU A 164 6.82 6.98 -13.22
CA LEU A 164 7.40 7.00 -11.89
C LEU A 164 6.45 7.74 -10.96
N PHE A 165 6.04 7.06 -9.89
CA PHE A 165 5.18 7.64 -8.86
C PHE A 165 5.91 7.66 -7.53
N THR A 166 5.98 8.83 -6.91
CA THR A 166 6.33 8.93 -5.50
C THR A 166 5.08 8.61 -4.68
N THR A 167 5.24 7.87 -3.58
CA THR A 167 4.10 7.51 -2.75
C THR A 167 4.52 7.21 -1.30
N HIS A 168 3.62 7.48 -0.37
CA HIS A 168 3.69 7.05 1.02
C HIS A 168 2.71 5.89 1.30
N LEU A 169 1.99 5.39 0.28
CA LEU A 169 1.00 4.32 0.40
C LEU A 169 1.69 2.96 0.42
N HIS A 170 2.30 2.58 1.55
CA HIS A 170 2.99 1.29 1.71
C HIS A 170 2.07 0.08 1.46
N GLN A 171 0.76 0.24 1.67
CA GLN A 171 -0.27 -0.77 1.42
C GLN A 171 -0.37 -1.18 -0.06
N LEU A 172 0.14 -0.36 -1.00
CA LEU A 172 0.23 -0.78 -2.41
C LEU A 172 1.06 -2.07 -2.59
N ASN A 173 1.96 -2.38 -1.65
CA ASN A 173 2.77 -3.59 -1.69
C ASN A 173 2.02 -4.86 -1.25
N THR A 174 0.92 -4.73 -0.53
CA THR A 174 0.13 -5.87 -0.06
C THR A 174 -0.95 -6.28 -1.06
N LEU A 175 -1.28 -5.41 -2.02
CA LEU A 175 -2.31 -5.70 -3.02
C LEU A 175 -1.88 -6.82 -3.97
N PRO A 176 -2.64 -7.94 -4.07
CA PRO A 176 -2.30 -9.06 -4.94
C PRO A 176 -2.15 -8.68 -6.42
N LEU A 177 -2.95 -7.72 -6.89
CA LEU A 177 -2.86 -7.19 -8.25
C LEU A 177 -1.49 -6.56 -8.54
N LEU A 178 -0.94 -5.80 -7.59
CA LEU A 178 0.36 -5.16 -7.77
C LEU A 178 1.50 -6.14 -7.55
N GLN A 179 1.35 -7.09 -6.63
CA GLN A 179 2.35 -8.16 -6.42
C GLN A 179 2.50 -9.06 -7.65
N SER A 180 1.41 -9.35 -8.36
CA SER A 180 1.43 -10.13 -9.60
C SER A 180 1.95 -9.34 -10.80
N THR A 181 2.03 -8.00 -10.72
CA THR A 181 2.50 -7.16 -11.82
C THR A 181 4.02 -7.08 -11.84
N GLN A 182 4.65 -7.86 -12.74
CA GLN A 182 6.11 -7.94 -12.87
C GLN A 182 6.79 -6.70 -13.48
N HIS A 183 6.00 -5.77 -14.03
CA HIS A 183 6.49 -4.58 -14.72
C HIS A 183 6.82 -3.39 -13.81
N ILE A 184 6.69 -3.55 -12.50
CA ILE A 184 6.81 -2.45 -11.53
C ILE A 184 7.97 -2.74 -10.60
N ALA A 185 8.93 -1.81 -10.57
CA ALA A 185 9.98 -1.80 -9.57
C ALA A 185 9.58 -0.93 -8.37
N ARG A 186 9.85 -1.43 -7.18
CA ARG A 186 9.63 -0.78 -5.89
C ARG A 186 10.97 -0.41 -5.31
N VAL A 187 11.14 0.87 -5.04
CA VAL A 187 12.37 1.41 -4.47
C VAL A 187 12.03 2.50 -3.47
N HIS A 188 12.95 2.77 -2.56
CA HIS A 188 12.83 3.87 -1.62
C HIS A 188 14.15 4.63 -1.52
N LEU A 189 14.06 5.89 -1.10
CA LEU A 189 15.25 6.64 -0.70
C LEU A 189 15.56 6.29 0.75
N ALA A 190 16.75 5.74 0.97
CA ALA A 190 17.20 5.30 2.29
C ALA A 190 17.29 6.47 3.26
N VAL A 191 16.80 6.19 4.45
CA VAL A 191 16.92 7.00 5.65
C VAL A 191 17.21 6.02 6.77
N ARG A 192 18.13 6.37 7.67
CA ARG A 192 18.49 5.54 8.81
C ARG A 192 18.48 6.36 10.09
N TYR A 193 18.09 5.72 11.18
CA TYR A 193 18.23 6.29 12.51
C TYR A 193 19.61 5.93 13.06
N ASP A 194 20.28 6.89 13.70
CA ASP A 194 21.54 6.66 14.38
C ASP A 194 21.32 6.73 15.90
N ASP A 195 21.19 5.55 16.52
CA ASP A 195 20.93 5.42 17.96
C ASP A 195 22.00 6.08 18.84
N ALA A 196 23.25 6.19 18.37
CA ALA A 196 24.33 6.75 19.18
C ALA A 196 24.25 8.28 19.29
N THR A 197 23.67 8.92 18.28
CA THR A 197 23.53 10.38 18.20
C THR A 197 22.09 10.85 18.35
N ASP A 198 21.13 9.92 18.36
CA ASP A 198 19.69 10.19 18.39
C ASP A 198 19.23 11.03 17.19
N THR A 199 19.81 10.79 16.00
CA THR A 199 19.53 11.58 14.79
C THR A 199 19.07 10.75 13.61
N LEU A 200 18.21 11.35 12.78
CA LEU A 200 17.78 10.78 11.52
C LEU A 200 18.73 11.21 10.39
N ILE A 201 19.37 10.23 9.75
CA ILE A 201 20.34 10.44 8.68
C ILE A 201 19.68 10.13 7.33
N PHE A 202 19.66 11.13 6.46
CA PHE A 202 19.13 11.03 5.11
C PHE A 202 20.23 10.63 4.13
N ASP A 203 20.42 9.33 3.92
CA ASP A 203 21.41 8.82 2.96
C ASP A 203 21.06 9.22 1.51
N ARG A 204 19.75 9.32 1.21
CA ARG A 204 19.21 9.72 -0.12
C ARG A 204 19.71 8.86 -1.29
N THR A 205 20.13 7.63 -0.99
CA THR A 205 20.45 6.60 -1.99
C THR A 205 19.25 5.71 -2.24
N LEU A 206 18.99 5.33 -3.48
CA LEU A 206 17.96 4.35 -3.82
C LEU A 206 18.30 2.95 -3.28
N GLN A 207 17.32 2.34 -2.63
CA GLN A 207 17.35 0.95 -2.14
C GLN A 207 16.11 0.20 -2.61
N ALA A 208 16.19 -1.13 -2.71
CA ALA A 208 15.07 -1.97 -3.13
C ALA A 208 13.93 -2.00 -2.10
N GLY A 209 12.71 -2.28 -2.55
CA GLY A 209 11.52 -2.34 -1.71
C GLY A 209 10.99 -0.97 -1.30
N SER A 210 9.94 -0.96 -0.50
CA SER A 210 9.24 0.27 -0.07
C SER A 210 9.81 0.95 1.16
N GLY A 211 10.84 0.37 1.79
CA GLY A 211 11.42 0.86 3.04
C GLY A 211 10.50 0.65 4.24
N SER A 212 10.93 1.14 5.40
CA SER A 212 10.13 1.11 6.65
C SER A 212 8.86 1.94 6.52
N SER A 213 7.74 1.45 7.03
CA SER A 213 6.51 2.23 7.19
C SER A 213 6.52 3.12 8.44
N ILE A 214 7.60 3.06 9.23
CA ILE A 214 7.70 3.64 10.58
C ILE A 214 8.47 4.96 10.60
N TYR A 215 9.09 5.36 9.48
CA TYR A 215 9.97 6.53 9.42
C TYR A 215 9.35 7.83 9.95
N GLY A 216 8.02 7.99 9.88
CA GLY A 216 7.35 9.16 10.46
C GLY A 216 7.48 9.25 11.99
N LEU A 217 7.40 8.12 12.70
CA LEU A 217 7.60 8.08 14.15
C LEU A 217 9.08 8.12 14.52
N GLU A 218 9.97 7.54 13.70
CA GLU A 218 11.43 7.70 13.88
C GLU A 218 11.86 9.17 13.70
N PHE A 219 11.25 9.89 12.76
CA PHE A 219 11.45 11.33 12.62
C PHE A 219 10.94 12.10 13.84
N ALA A 220 9.75 11.78 14.34
CA ALA A 220 9.24 12.36 15.58
C ALA A 220 10.16 12.10 16.78
N GLN A 221 10.75 10.91 16.86
CA GLN A 221 11.74 10.56 17.87
C GLN A 221 13.00 11.43 17.78
N SER A 222 13.51 11.66 16.57
CA SER A 222 14.68 12.55 16.34
C SER A 222 14.44 14.03 16.69
N LEU A 223 13.18 14.43 16.90
CA LEU A 223 12.83 15.77 17.36
C LEU A 223 12.78 15.86 18.90
N HIS A 224 13.18 14.80 19.60
CA HIS A 224 13.11 14.66 21.06
C HIS A 224 11.72 15.00 21.62
N MET A 225 10.68 14.51 20.95
CA MET A 225 9.31 14.62 21.44
C MET A 225 9.15 13.85 22.76
N ASP A 226 8.14 14.25 23.54
CA ASP A 226 7.83 13.62 24.83
C ASP A 226 7.73 12.09 24.71
N GLU A 227 8.41 11.38 25.61
CA GLU A 227 8.52 9.92 25.55
C GLU A 227 7.17 9.23 25.70
N THR A 228 6.27 9.77 26.53
CA THR A 228 4.93 9.22 26.72
C THR A 228 4.08 9.40 25.45
N PHE A 229 4.23 10.54 24.75
CA PHE A 229 3.62 10.76 23.44
C PHE A 229 4.14 9.76 22.40
N LEU A 230 5.45 9.53 22.32
CA LEU A 230 6.04 8.60 21.35
C LEU A 230 5.60 7.16 21.61
N GLN A 231 5.60 6.72 22.87
CA GLN A 231 5.12 5.39 23.25
C GLN A 231 3.65 5.19 22.86
N GLU A 232 2.81 6.19 23.12
CA GLU A 232 1.39 6.14 22.77
C GLU A 232 1.17 6.15 21.25
N ALA A 233 1.90 6.99 20.51
CA ALA A 233 1.86 7.02 19.05
C ALA A 233 2.28 5.66 18.44
N MET A 234 3.30 5.01 19.00
CA MET A 234 3.71 3.66 18.59
C MET A 234 2.65 2.60 18.91
N ARG A 235 1.99 2.69 20.07
CA ARG A 235 0.88 1.80 20.46
C ARG A 235 -0.29 1.91 19.48
N ILE A 236 -0.77 3.14 19.24
CA ILE A 236 -1.86 3.42 18.29
C ILE A 236 -1.50 2.93 16.89
N ARG A 237 -0.27 3.16 16.42
CA ARG A 237 0.17 2.66 15.11
C ARG A 237 0.10 1.13 15.02
N LYS A 238 0.50 0.43 16.09
CA LYS A 238 0.45 -1.04 16.14
C LYS A 238 -0.99 -1.56 16.06
N GLU A 239 -1.92 -0.90 16.72
CA GLU A 239 -3.36 -1.20 16.64
C GLU A 239 -3.88 -0.96 15.21
N LEU A 240 -3.60 0.22 14.64
CA LEU A 240 -4.00 0.53 13.26
C LEU A 240 -3.36 -0.39 12.23
N ALA A 241 -2.10 -0.81 12.41
CA ALA A 241 -1.44 -1.75 11.50
C ALA A 241 -2.14 -3.13 11.49
N ASN A 242 -2.65 -3.56 12.65
CA ASN A 242 -3.50 -4.75 12.74
C ASN A 242 -4.89 -4.49 12.12
N ASP A 243 -5.40 -3.27 12.17
CA ASP A 243 -6.63 -2.88 11.47
C ASP A 243 -6.44 -2.71 9.96
N PHE A 244 -5.28 -2.35 9.44
CA PHE A 244 -5.04 -2.38 7.99
C PHE A 244 -5.07 -3.82 7.43
N ASP A 245 -4.82 -4.82 8.28
CA ASP A 245 -5.08 -6.24 7.99
C ASP A 245 -6.59 -6.57 7.98
N THR A 246 -7.46 -5.73 8.55
CA THR A 246 -8.92 -5.93 8.49
C THR A 246 -9.53 -5.68 7.11
N LEU A 247 -8.89 -4.90 6.25
CA LEU A 247 -9.26 -4.83 4.82
C LEU A 247 -8.92 -6.13 4.08
N GLU A 248 -7.84 -6.81 4.48
CA GLU A 248 -7.60 -8.19 4.10
C GLU A 248 -8.65 -9.12 4.73
N ARG A 249 -9.15 -8.89 5.94
CA ARG A 249 -10.24 -9.72 6.54
C ARG A 249 -11.58 -9.59 5.80
N LEU A 250 -11.85 -8.47 5.13
CA LEU A 250 -13.01 -8.33 4.23
C LEU A 250 -12.83 -9.07 2.91
N THR A 251 -11.60 -9.41 2.51
CA THR A 251 -11.27 -10.12 1.26
C THR A 251 -10.77 -11.55 1.46
N LYS A 252 -10.27 -11.91 2.64
CA LYS A 252 -9.97 -13.27 3.08
C LYS A 252 -11.23 -13.88 3.63
N LYS A 253 -11.88 -14.67 2.78
CA LYS A 253 -12.83 -15.69 3.19
C LYS A 253 -12.08 -16.79 3.96
N GLU A 254 -11.67 -16.52 5.20
CA GLU A 254 -11.20 -17.60 6.08
C GLU A 254 -12.38 -18.53 6.34
N GLN A 255 -12.24 -19.79 5.95
CA GLN A 255 -13.25 -20.82 6.16
C GLN A 255 -13.06 -21.43 7.55
N SER A 256 -14.16 -21.80 8.20
CA SER A 256 -14.11 -22.55 9.44
C SER A 256 -13.35 -23.85 9.23
N LYS A 257 -12.48 -24.20 10.20
CA LYS A 257 -11.80 -25.50 10.25
C LYS A 257 -12.77 -26.68 10.29
N TYR A 258 -14.04 -26.44 10.65
CA TYR A 258 -15.06 -27.46 10.84
C TYR A 258 -16.00 -27.63 9.65
N HIS A 259 -16.20 -26.58 8.82
CA HIS A 259 -17.12 -26.65 7.67
C HIS A 259 -16.70 -25.69 6.54
N PRO A 260 -16.55 -26.17 5.28
CA PRO A 260 -16.02 -25.37 4.17
C PRO A 260 -16.95 -24.20 3.76
N ASP A 261 -18.27 -24.36 3.88
CA ASP A 261 -19.24 -23.30 3.53
C ASP A 261 -19.53 -22.30 4.66
N LEU A 262 -18.72 -22.30 5.72
CA LEU A 262 -18.83 -21.35 6.83
C LEU A 262 -17.64 -20.40 6.82
N TYR A 263 -17.91 -19.10 6.63
CA TYR A 263 -16.90 -18.06 6.54
C TYR A 263 -16.78 -17.29 7.86
N LEU A 264 -15.55 -17.01 8.28
CA LEU A 264 -15.21 -16.31 9.52
C LEU A 264 -15.03 -14.80 9.25
N SER A 265 -16.09 -14.13 8.81
CA SER A 265 -16.02 -12.71 8.43
C SER A 265 -16.33 -11.77 9.59
N THR A 266 -17.46 -11.98 10.27
CA THR A 266 -17.98 -11.11 11.34
C THR A 266 -18.70 -11.94 12.39
N CYS A 267 -18.65 -11.49 13.64
CA CYS A 267 -19.26 -12.19 14.75
C CYS A 267 -20.77 -12.21 14.57
N ALA A 268 -21.37 -13.39 14.63
CA ALA A 268 -22.81 -13.58 14.43
C ALA A 268 -23.70 -12.94 15.53
N ILE A 269 -23.10 -12.39 16.60
CA ILE A 269 -23.81 -11.81 17.74
C ILE A 269 -23.61 -10.29 17.82
N CYS A 270 -22.37 -9.81 17.79
CA CYS A 270 -22.04 -8.39 17.98
C CYS A 270 -21.42 -7.72 16.76
N GLU A 271 -21.29 -8.43 15.64
CA GLU A 271 -20.70 -7.95 14.38
C GLU A 271 -19.19 -7.61 14.43
N ASP A 272 -18.53 -7.81 15.58
CA ASP A 272 -17.08 -7.62 15.78
C ASP A 272 -16.23 -8.73 15.09
N HIS A 273 -14.90 -8.61 15.13
CA HIS A 273 -13.98 -9.55 14.49
C HIS A 273 -14.10 -10.99 15.03
N VAL A 274 -14.18 -11.96 14.11
CA VAL A 274 -14.25 -13.40 14.43
C VAL A 274 -12.86 -13.94 14.69
N GLU A 275 -12.67 -14.52 15.86
CA GLU A 275 -11.42 -15.21 16.22
C GLU A 275 -11.58 -16.74 16.18
N ASP A 276 -12.80 -17.26 16.36
CA ASP A 276 -13.04 -18.71 16.44
C ASP A 276 -14.44 -19.12 15.97
N THR A 277 -14.62 -20.43 15.75
CA THR A 277 -15.92 -21.06 15.52
C THR A 277 -16.40 -21.76 16.80
N HIS A 278 -17.58 -21.38 17.28
CA HIS A 278 -18.22 -22.01 18.41
C HIS A 278 -19.24 -23.07 17.98
N HIS A 279 -19.26 -24.21 18.67
CA HIS A 279 -20.28 -25.25 18.48
C HIS A 279 -21.47 -25.00 19.39
N ILE A 280 -22.64 -24.71 18.82
CA ILE A 280 -23.89 -24.45 19.58
C ILE A 280 -24.24 -25.66 20.44
N LYS A 281 -24.24 -26.86 19.86
CA LYS A 281 -24.22 -28.12 20.60
C LYS A 281 -22.77 -28.61 20.72
N PRO A 282 -22.28 -28.85 21.94
CA PRO A 282 -20.86 -29.11 22.16
C PRO A 282 -20.42 -30.44 21.56
N GLN A 283 -19.17 -30.52 21.11
CA GLN A 283 -18.65 -31.67 20.37
C GLN A 283 -18.67 -32.99 21.16
N HIS A 284 -18.61 -32.94 22.49
CA HIS A 284 -18.67 -34.11 23.36
C HIS A 284 -20.06 -34.75 23.40
N ALA A 285 -21.11 -34.06 22.94
CA ALA A 285 -22.45 -34.61 22.81
C ALA A 285 -22.62 -35.52 21.58
N ALA A 286 -21.58 -35.64 20.74
CA ALA A 286 -21.62 -36.49 19.56
C ALA A 286 -21.41 -37.98 19.91
N ASN A 287 -22.11 -38.85 19.20
CA ASN A 287 -21.90 -40.31 19.28
C ASN A 287 -20.58 -40.74 18.61
N ALA A 288 -20.27 -42.04 18.64
CA ALA A 288 -19.05 -42.61 18.05
C ALA A 288 -18.90 -42.30 16.54
N ASP A 289 -20.02 -42.12 15.83
CA ASP A 289 -20.06 -41.80 14.40
C ASP A 289 -19.99 -40.29 14.12
N GLY A 290 -19.88 -39.45 15.16
CA GLY A 290 -19.75 -38.00 15.03
C GLY A 290 -21.06 -37.24 14.81
N TYR A 291 -22.20 -37.84 15.14
CA TYR A 291 -23.53 -37.22 15.06
C TYR A 291 -24.02 -36.76 16.41
N ILE A 292 -24.66 -35.58 16.44
CA ILE A 292 -25.44 -35.09 17.57
C ILE A 292 -26.91 -35.21 17.15
N ASP A 293 -27.66 -36.06 17.83
CA ASP A 293 -28.99 -36.49 17.40
C ASP A 293 -28.96 -37.08 15.97
N HIS A 294 -29.50 -36.35 14.99
CA HIS A 294 -29.59 -36.75 13.58
C HIS A 294 -28.71 -35.89 12.66
N ILE A 295 -27.91 -34.95 13.20
CA ILE A 295 -27.06 -34.04 12.42
C ILE A 295 -25.57 -34.28 12.71
N PRO A 296 -24.68 -34.13 11.71
CA PRO A 296 -23.24 -34.18 11.97
C PRO A 296 -22.81 -33.08 12.96
N LYS A 297 -21.87 -33.38 13.87
CA LYS A 297 -21.39 -32.41 14.87
C LYS A 297 -20.83 -31.11 14.28
N ASN A 298 -20.30 -31.16 13.05
CA ASN A 298 -19.74 -30.02 12.32
C ASN A 298 -20.70 -29.44 11.27
N HIS A 299 -22.00 -29.73 11.34
CA HIS A 299 -22.99 -29.17 10.43
C HIS A 299 -22.99 -27.64 10.50
N LYS A 300 -23.16 -26.95 9.35
CA LYS A 300 -23.10 -25.47 9.26
C LYS A 300 -23.96 -24.75 10.30
N TYR A 301 -25.16 -25.25 10.59
CA TYR A 301 -26.09 -24.65 11.55
C TYR A 301 -25.85 -25.06 13.02
N ASN A 302 -24.85 -25.90 13.28
CA ASN A 302 -24.33 -26.15 14.63
C ASN A 302 -23.09 -25.30 14.95
N LEU A 303 -22.64 -24.48 14.00
CA LEU A 303 -21.41 -23.70 14.09
C LEU A 303 -21.73 -22.21 14.07
N LEU A 304 -21.00 -21.43 14.88
CA LEU A 304 -21.19 -20.01 15.01
C LEU A 304 -19.85 -19.27 14.94
N PRO A 305 -19.62 -18.41 13.92
CA PRO A 305 -18.43 -17.56 13.88
C PRO A 305 -18.58 -16.44 14.91
N ILE A 306 -17.69 -16.38 15.91
CA ILE A 306 -17.80 -15.41 17.00
C ILE A 306 -16.45 -14.84 17.44
N CYS A 307 -16.49 -13.64 18.04
CA CYS A 307 -15.34 -13.02 18.70
C CYS A 307 -15.06 -13.69 20.06
N LYS A 308 -13.86 -13.49 20.61
CA LYS A 308 -13.45 -14.08 21.89
C LYS A 308 -14.38 -13.67 23.05
N THR A 309 -14.85 -12.43 23.07
CA THR A 309 -15.73 -11.90 24.12
C THR A 309 -17.08 -12.61 24.11
N CYS A 310 -17.71 -12.77 22.95
CA CYS A 310 -18.96 -13.52 22.82
C CYS A 310 -18.75 -15.01 23.11
N HIS A 311 -17.61 -15.58 22.72
CA HIS A 311 -17.28 -16.98 23.02
C HIS A 311 -17.19 -17.23 24.52
N GLN A 312 -16.49 -16.35 25.23
CA GLN A 312 -16.38 -16.42 26.68
C GLN A 312 -17.74 -16.22 27.36
N ALA A 313 -18.55 -15.26 26.88
CA ALA A 313 -19.89 -15.02 27.41
C ALA A 313 -20.81 -16.26 27.31
N ILE A 314 -20.65 -17.08 26.26
CA ILE A 314 -21.39 -18.34 26.12
C ILE A 314 -20.90 -19.39 27.13
N HIS A 315 -19.59 -19.57 27.28
CA HIS A 315 -19.03 -20.51 28.25
C HIS A 315 -19.34 -20.12 29.70
N ASP A 316 -19.36 -18.83 29.99
CA ASP A 316 -19.68 -18.28 31.31
C ASP A 316 -21.20 -18.24 31.59
N GLY A 317 -22.03 -18.64 30.60
CA GLY A 317 -23.48 -18.73 30.73
C GLY A 317 -24.23 -17.39 30.76
N THR A 318 -23.52 -16.27 30.52
CA THR A 318 -24.10 -14.91 30.42
C THR A 318 -24.81 -14.69 29.08
N LEU A 319 -24.47 -15.47 28.06
CA LEU A 319 -25.11 -15.47 26.75
C LEU A 319 -25.54 -16.89 26.37
N ASP A 320 -26.84 -17.10 26.20
CA ASP A 320 -27.43 -18.40 25.89
C ASP A 320 -27.82 -18.45 24.41
N VAL A 321 -27.17 -19.32 23.64
CA VAL A 321 -27.45 -19.50 22.20
C VAL A 321 -28.26 -20.77 22.01
N THR A 322 -29.52 -20.64 21.60
CA THR A 322 -30.42 -21.78 21.41
C THR A 322 -30.28 -22.41 20.02
N GLY A 323 -29.83 -21.64 19.02
CA GLY A 323 -29.57 -22.10 17.66
C GLY A 323 -30.28 -21.25 16.61
N PHE A 324 -30.53 -21.82 15.43
CA PHE A 324 -31.19 -21.12 14.33
C PHE A 324 -32.68 -21.49 14.28
N GLU A 325 -33.54 -20.48 14.23
CA GLU A 325 -35.00 -20.61 14.17
C GLU A 325 -35.53 -20.02 12.87
N MET A 326 -36.52 -20.69 12.26
CA MET A 326 -37.17 -20.17 11.05
C MET A 326 -38.26 -19.16 11.45
N THR A 327 -38.14 -17.94 10.94
CA THR A 327 -39.10 -16.86 11.17
C THR A 327 -39.77 -16.45 9.86
N ASN A 328 -40.78 -15.58 9.91
CA ASN A 328 -41.35 -14.95 8.71
C ASN A 328 -40.36 -14.06 7.94
N LYS A 329 -39.18 -13.77 8.52
CA LYS A 329 -38.07 -13.04 7.89
C LYS A 329 -36.93 -13.97 7.44
N GLY A 330 -37.14 -15.29 7.48
CA GLY A 330 -36.14 -16.30 7.17
C GLY A 330 -35.48 -16.90 8.41
N LEU A 331 -34.39 -17.64 8.19
CA LEU A 331 -33.63 -18.31 9.25
C LEU A 331 -32.82 -17.29 10.05
N GLN A 332 -33.07 -17.19 11.35
CA GLN A 332 -32.41 -16.23 12.24
C GLN A 332 -31.77 -16.95 13.43
N LEU A 333 -30.65 -16.42 13.93
CA LEU A 333 -30.01 -16.91 15.14
C LEU A 333 -30.81 -16.44 16.38
N SER A 334 -31.21 -17.39 17.21
CA SER A 334 -31.91 -17.17 18.46
C SER A 334 -30.91 -17.25 19.62
N TYR A 335 -30.82 -16.18 20.40
CA TYR A 335 -29.97 -16.10 21.58
C TYR A 335 -30.56 -15.14 22.62
N ARG A 336 -30.20 -15.32 23.89
CA ARG A 336 -30.64 -14.47 25.01
C ARG A 336 -29.45 -14.09 25.88
N LYS A 337 -29.34 -12.80 26.20
CA LYS A 337 -28.42 -12.34 27.25
C LYS A 337 -29.11 -12.52 28.60
N LYS A 338 -28.51 -13.31 29.49
CA LYS A 338 -28.94 -13.34 30.90
C LYS A 338 -28.35 -12.09 31.56
N MET A 339 -29.23 -11.21 32.06
CA MET A 339 -28.82 -10.03 32.83
C MET A 339 -28.17 -10.44 34.14
#